data_AF-A0A960M3R9-F1
#
_entry.id   AF-A0A960M3R9-F1
#
_cell.length_a   1.000
_cell.length_b   1.000
_cell.length_c   1.000
_cell.angle_alpha   90.00
_cell.angle_beta   90.00
_cell.angle_gamma   90.00
#
_symmetry.space_group_name_H-M   'P 1'
#
loop_
_entity.id
_entity.type
_entity.pdbx_description
1 polymer ?
#
loop_
_entity_poly.entity_id
_entity_poly.type
_entity_poly.pdbx_seq_one_letter_code
_entity_poly.pdbx_strand_id
1 'polypeptide(L)'
;MTEPSGVEGVGGVGEPQHSQEQIQEYQERYQKGFDLFQKAFTDYNQPKIEPHKKVQLQKVMSEALQVMNDTACVALKKGKLEDEKRLNENYAQFIQDPNPENQKKVSDDINTLKK
;
A
#
# COMPACT_ATOMS: atom_id res chain seq x y z
N MET A 1 7.84 -37.99 42.38
CA MET A 1 7.06 -36.90 42.99
C MET A 1 8.04 -36.17 43.90
N THR A 2 8.45 -34.93 43.66
CA THR A 2 7.80 -33.81 42.99
C THR A 2 8.89 -32.81 42.58
N GLU A 3 8.78 -32.25 41.38
CA GLU A 3 9.56 -31.10 40.89
C GLU A 3 9.19 -29.82 41.67
N PRO A 4 10.10 -28.87 41.88
CA PRO A 4 9.72 -27.48 42.02
C PRO A 4 9.76 -26.80 40.64
N SER A 5 8.58 -26.69 40.03
CA SER A 5 8.26 -25.68 39.03
C SER A 5 8.46 -24.28 39.62
N GLY A 6 9.03 -23.37 38.85
CA GLY A 6 9.16 -21.97 39.26
C GLY A 6 9.92 -21.12 38.25
N VAL A 7 9.52 -21.15 36.98
CA VAL A 7 9.90 -20.13 36.00
C VAL A 7 8.89 -19.00 36.03
N GLU A 8 9.12 -18.01 36.90
CA GLU A 8 8.45 -16.71 36.82
C GLU A 8 9.53 -15.62 36.84
N GLY A 9 10.03 -15.34 35.64
CA GLY A 9 10.91 -14.21 35.34
C GLY A 9 10.26 -13.34 34.27
N VAL A 10 9.53 -12.33 34.74
CA VAL A 10 9.02 -11.20 33.96
C VAL A 10 10.12 -10.56 33.12
N GLY A 11 9.93 -10.54 31.81
CA GLY A 11 10.85 -9.94 30.84
C GLY A 11 10.11 -9.55 29.57
N GLY A 12 9.25 -8.54 29.66
CA GLY A 12 8.65 -7.91 28.50
C GLY A 12 9.70 -7.13 27.71
N VAL A 13 9.88 -7.49 26.44
CA VAL A 13 9.83 -6.62 25.26
C VAL A 13 9.48 -7.60 24.15
N GLY A 14 8.26 -7.53 23.61
CA GLY A 14 7.93 -8.34 22.44
C GLY A 14 9.00 -8.08 21.38
N GLU A 15 9.62 -9.15 20.88
CA GLU A 15 10.57 -9.06 19.76
C GLU A 15 9.98 -8.13 18.69
N PRO A 16 10.81 -7.33 18.00
CA PRO A 16 10.32 -6.60 16.84
C PRO A 16 9.65 -7.64 15.93
N GLN A 17 8.35 -7.44 15.65
CA GLN A 17 7.53 -8.40 14.89
C GLN A 17 8.16 -8.75 13.52
N HIS A 18 9.07 -7.91 13.03
CA HIS A 18 9.86 -8.11 11.83
C HIS A 18 11.34 -7.76 12.05
N SER A 19 12.24 -8.53 11.44
CA SER A 19 13.66 -8.20 11.38
C SER A 19 13.89 -6.95 10.52
N GLN A 20 15.05 -6.31 10.68
CA GLN A 20 15.42 -5.15 9.86
C GLN A 20 15.45 -5.48 8.36
N GLU A 21 15.90 -6.69 8.00
CA GLU A 21 15.91 -7.19 6.63
C GLU A 21 14.49 -7.35 6.08
N GLN A 22 13.56 -7.90 6.89
CA GLN A 22 12.15 -7.98 6.52
C GLN A 22 11.55 -6.59 6.30
N ILE A 23 11.79 -5.64 7.21
CA ILE A 23 11.29 -4.27 7.08
C ILE A 23 11.79 -3.63 5.76
N GLN A 24 13.06 -3.83 5.41
CA GLN A 24 13.61 -3.36 4.14
C GLN A 24 12.91 -4.01 2.94
N GLU A 25 12.71 -5.33 2.96
CA GLU A 25 11.99 -6.04 1.90
C GLU A 25 10.55 -5.50 1.73
N TYR A 26 9.84 -5.29 2.83
CA TYR A 26 8.49 -4.72 2.80
C TYR A 26 8.50 -3.30 2.24
N GLN A 27 9.49 -2.47 2.58
CA GLN A 27 9.65 -1.13 2.02
C GLN A 27 9.94 -1.16 0.52
N GLU A 28 10.80 -2.06 0.05
CA GLU A 28 11.09 -2.21 -1.38
C GLU A 28 9.86 -2.70 -2.15
N ARG A 29 9.12 -3.67 -1.62
CA ARG A 29 7.87 -4.18 -2.22
C ARG A 29 6.80 -3.09 -2.27
N TYR A 30 6.64 -2.34 -1.18
CA TYR A 30 5.74 -1.19 -1.13
C TYR A 30 6.10 -0.17 -2.20
N GLN A 31 7.37 0.22 -2.30
CA GLN A 31 7.83 1.21 -3.27
C GLN A 31 7.61 0.75 -4.71
N LYS A 32 7.92 -0.51 -5.02
CA LYS A 32 7.65 -1.08 -6.35
C LYS A 32 6.16 -1.08 -6.69
N GLY A 33 5.30 -1.43 -5.72
CA GLY A 33 3.84 -1.33 -5.87
C GLY A 33 3.41 0.11 -6.14
N PHE A 34 3.92 1.06 -5.36
CA PHE A 34 3.63 2.48 -5.53
C PHE A 34 4.04 3.01 -6.90
N ASP A 35 5.24 2.68 -7.38
CA ASP A 35 5.74 3.11 -8.69
C ASP A 35 4.90 2.52 -9.83
N LEU A 36 4.51 1.24 -9.73
CA LEU A 36 3.64 0.59 -10.69
C LEU A 36 2.24 1.22 -10.71
N PHE A 37 1.67 1.48 -9.54
CA PHE A 37 0.38 2.16 -9.41
C PHE A 37 0.42 3.55 -10.04
N GLN A 38 1.40 4.36 -9.67
CA GLN A 38 1.56 5.73 -10.19
C GLN A 38 1.71 5.74 -11.72
N LYS A 39 2.54 4.86 -12.26
CA LYS A 39 2.75 4.75 -13.71
C LYS A 39 1.47 4.31 -14.42
N ALA A 40 0.82 3.26 -13.93
CA ALA A 40 -0.41 2.75 -14.53
C ALA A 40 -1.56 3.77 -14.47
N PHE A 41 -1.66 4.53 -13.38
CA PHE A 41 -2.63 5.62 -13.25
C PHE A 41 -2.34 6.75 -14.24
N THR A 42 -1.07 7.12 -14.42
CA THR A 42 -0.68 8.12 -15.42
C THR A 42 -1.05 7.66 -16.83
N ASP A 43 -0.72 6.43 -17.18
CA ASP A 43 -1.03 5.84 -18.49
C ASP A 43 -2.54 5.70 -18.71
N TYR A 44 -3.30 5.34 -17.67
CA TYR A 44 -4.76 5.16 -17.72
C TYR A 44 -5.48 6.46 -18.11
N ASN A 45 -4.93 7.59 -17.67
CA ASN A 45 -5.50 8.92 -17.89
C ASN A 45 -4.98 9.59 -19.18
N GLN A 46 -4.17 8.91 -20.00
CA GLN A 46 -3.73 9.48 -21.26
C GLN A 46 -4.88 9.64 -22.26
N PRO A 47 -4.88 10.71 -23.07
CA PRO A 47 -5.87 10.87 -24.12
C PRO A 47 -5.72 9.76 -25.15
N LYS A 48 -6.85 9.25 -25.67
CA LYS A 48 -6.91 8.23 -26.73
C LYS A 48 -6.36 6.85 -26.35
N ILE A 49 -6.36 6.48 -25.07
CA ILE A 49 -6.03 5.12 -24.67
C ILE A 49 -7.06 4.11 -25.21
N GLU A 50 -6.57 2.98 -25.72
CA GLU A 50 -7.41 1.91 -26.24
C GLU A 50 -8.20 1.23 -25.10
N PRO A 51 -9.48 0.87 -25.30
CA PRO A 51 -10.30 0.27 -24.24
C PRO A 51 -9.69 -0.96 -23.58
N HIS A 52 -9.05 -1.84 -24.36
CA HIS A 52 -8.39 -3.04 -23.83
C HIS A 52 -7.17 -2.70 -22.97
N LYS A 53 -6.39 -1.67 -23.33
CA LYS A 53 -5.27 -1.16 -22.51
C LYS A 53 -5.79 -0.54 -21.22
N LYS A 54 -6.91 0.18 -21.30
CA LYS A 54 -7.56 0.77 -20.13
C LYS A 54 -7.95 -0.29 -19.09
N VAL A 55 -8.52 -1.41 -19.53
CA VAL A 55 -8.82 -2.57 -18.66
C VAL A 55 -7.55 -3.21 -18.08
N GLN A 56 -6.49 -3.37 -18.89
CA GLN A 56 -5.22 -3.92 -18.40
C GLN A 56 -4.58 -3.01 -17.35
N LEU A 57 -4.60 -1.69 -17.54
CA LEU A 57 -4.08 -0.73 -16.58
C LEU A 57 -4.89 -0.70 -15.28
N GLN A 58 -6.22 -0.86 -15.34
CA GLN A 58 -7.03 -1.04 -14.11
C GLN A 58 -6.59 -2.27 -13.33
N LYS A 59 -6.34 -3.38 -14.03
CA LYS A 59 -5.84 -4.59 -13.37
C LYS A 59 -4.48 -4.34 -12.72
N VAL A 60 -3.54 -3.70 -13.42
CA VAL A 60 -2.22 -3.35 -12.87
C VAL A 60 -2.34 -2.43 -11.66
N MET A 61 -3.18 -1.40 -11.72
CA MET A 61 -3.44 -0.52 -10.57
C MET A 61 -4.00 -1.28 -9.38
N SER A 62 -4.99 -2.16 -9.58
CA SER A 62 -5.58 -2.96 -8.51
C SER A 62 -4.58 -3.94 -7.88
N GLU A 63 -3.77 -4.62 -8.69
CA GLU A 63 -2.73 -5.54 -8.21
C GLU A 63 -1.62 -4.80 -7.46
N ALA A 64 -1.19 -3.65 -7.99
CA ALA A 64 -0.19 -2.80 -7.35
C ALA A 64 -0.68 -2.24 -6.01
N LEU A 65 -1.93 -1.77 -5.97
CA LEU A 65 -2.56 -1.30 -4.74
C LEU A 65 -2.69 -2.41 -3.71
N GLN A 66 -3.03 -3.64 -4.12
CA GLN A 66 -3.05 -4.78 -3.21
C GLN A 66 -1.69 -5.02 -2.55
N VAL A 67 -0.60 -5.02 -3.34
CA VAL A 67 0.77 -5.15 -2.81
C VAL A 67 1.10 -4.01 -1.84
N MET A 68 0.67 -2.77 -2.14
CA MET A 68 0.85 -1.65 -1.24
C MET A 68 0.14 -1.87 0.10
N ASN A 69 -1.13 -2.28 0.08
CA ASN A 69 -1.90 -2.56 1.31
C ASN A 69 -1.26 -3.68 2.16
N ASP A 70 -0.86 -4.77 1.50
CA ASP A 70 -0.27 -5.95 2.15
C ASP A 70 1.06 -5.62 2.84
N THR A 71 1.78 -4.62 2.31
CA THR A 71 3.11 -4.24 2.81
C THR A 71 3.08 -2.97 3.67
N ALA A 72 2.03 -2.16 3.59
CA ALA A 72 1.91 -0.86 4.24
C ALA A 72 2.10 -0.94 5.76
N CYS A 73 1.47 -1.92 6.42
CA CYS A 73 1.51 -2.07 7.88
C CYS A 73 2.93 -2.27 8.45
N VAL A 74 3.84 -2.82 7.63
CA VAL A 74 5.26 -3.02 7.98
C VAL A 74 6.14 -1.92 7.40
N ALA A 75 5.87 -1.48 6.17
CA ALA A 75 6.70 -0.56 5.42
C ALA A 75 6.54 0.91 5.86
N LEU A 76 5.35 1.29 6.32
CA LEU A 76 4.98 2.68 6.57
C LEU A 76 4.95 3.04 8.05
N LYS A 77 5.24 4.32 8.33
CA LYS A 77 4.99 4.92 9.65
C LYS A 77 3.47 5.11 9.84
N LYS A 78 3.00 5.09 11.08
CA LYS A 78 1.57 5.17 11.45
C LYS A 78 0.78 6.26 10.70
N GLY A 79 1.35 7.46 10.52
CA GLY A 79 0.68 8.56 9.79
C GLY A 79 0.49 8.30 8.28
N LYS A 80 1.40 7.56 7.64
CA LYS A 80 1.29 7.21 6.22
C LYS A 80 0.31 6.06 5.95
N LEU A 81 -0.06 5.29 6.98
CA LEU A 81 -1.11 4.26 6.85
C LEU A 81 -2.48 4.87 6.60
N GLU A 82 -2.76 6.04 7.16
CA GLU A 82 -4.03 6.74 6.92
C GLU A 82 -4.07 7.31 5.49
N ASP A 83 -2.95 7.83 4.99
CA ASP A 83 -2.84 8.28 3.61
C ASP A 83 -2.98 7.11 2.61
N GLU A 84 -2.46 5.93 2.93
CA GLU A 84 -2.58 4.72 2.10
C GLU A 84 -4.03 4.22 2.04
N LYS A 85 -4.73 4.20 3.18
CA LYS A 85 -6.17 3.89 3.21
C LYS A 85 -6.98 4.87 2.39
N ARG A 86 -6.67 6.17 2.49
CA ARG A 86 -7.35 7.21 1.70
C ARG A 86 -7.14 7.02 0.20
N LEU A 87 -5.92 6.64 -0.22
CA LEU A 87 -5.65 6.27 -1.61
C LEU A 87 -6.54 5.11 -2.06
N ASN A 88 -6.69 4.08 -1.24
CA ASN A 88 -7.51 2.90 -1.55
C ASN A 88 -8.98 3.27 -1.75
N GLU A 89 -9.54 4.05 -0.84
CA GLU A 89 -10.93 4.55 -0.91
C GLU A 89 -11.16 5.42 -2.15
N ASN A 90 -10.27 6.39 -2.40
CA ASN A 90 -10.38 7.29 -3.55
C ASN A 90 -10.18 6.56 -4.87
N TYR A 91 -9.32 5.54 -4.93
CA TYR A 91 -9.18 4.68 -6.10
C TYR A 91 -10.45 3.87 -6.36
N ALA A 92 -11.06 3.30 -5.32
CA ALA A 92 -12.33 2.58 -5.46
C ALA A 92 -13.44 3.48 -6.02
N GLN A 93 -13.54 4.72 -5.53
CA GLN A 93 -14.47 5.71 -6.06
C GLN A 93 -14.16 6.08 -7.52
N PHE A 94 -12.89 6.27 -7.86
CA PHE A 94 -12.46 6.58 -9.23
C PHE A 94 -12.79 5.47 -10.23
N ILE A 95 -12.62 4.20 -9.85
CA ILE A 95 -12.95 3.08 -10.75
C ILE A 95 -14.46 2.96 -10.97
N GLN A 96 -15.27 3.29 -9.97
CA GLN A 96 -16.73 3.33 -10.10
C GLN A 96 -17.21 4.53 -10.93
N ASP A 97 -16.61 5.71 -10.71
CA ASP A 97 -16.94 6.94 -11.42
C ASP A 97 -15.65 7.73 -11.77
N PRO A 98 -15.08 7.53 -12.98
CA PRO A 98 -13.81 8.11 -13.40
C PRO A 98 -13.96 9.57 -13.87
N ASN A 99 -14.54 10.40 -13.00
CA ASN A 99 -14.71 11.83 -13.23
C ASN A 99 -13.44 12.63 -12.82
N PRO A 100 -13.30 13.90 -13.26
CA PRO A 100 -12.11 14.70 -12.95
C PRO A 100 -11.87 14.94 -11.46
N GLU A 101 -12.92 14.98 -10.63
CA GLU A 101 -12.78 15.16 -9.18
C GLU A 101 -12.15 13.92 -8.53
N ASN A 102 -12.66 12.72 -8.84
CA ASN A 102 -12.13 11.47 -8.32
C ASN A 102 -10.72 11.20 -8.85
N GLN A 103 -10.44 11.55 -10.11
CA GLN A 103 -9.08 11.50 -10.65
C GLN A 103 -8.14 12.42 -9.85
N LYS A 104 -8.58 13.64 -9.51
CA LYS A 104 -7.79 14.58 -8.72
C LYS A 104 -7.49 14.05 -7.33
N LYS A 105 -8.49 13.46 -6.65
CA LYS A 105 -8.31 12.85 -5.32
C LYS A 105 -7.21 11.78 -5.33
N VAL A 106 -7.26 10.85 -6.28
CA VAL A 106 -6.21 9.81 -6.44
C VAL A 106 -4.84 10.45 -6.73
N SER A 107 -4.79 11.47 -7.58
CA SER A 107 -3.54 12.18 -7.87
C SER A 107 -2.96 12.91 -6.64
N ASP A 108 -3.81 13.49 -5.79
CA ASP A 108 -3.38 14.17 -4.57
C ASP A 108 -2.85 13.18 -3.52
N ASP A 109 -3.45 11.98 -3.43
CA ASP A 109 -2.98 10.91 -2.55
C ASP A 109 -1.63 10.34 -2.98
N ILE A 110 -1.44 10.12 -4.28
CA ILE A 110 -0.13 9.75 -4.85
C ILE A 110 0.92 10.82 -4.45
N ASN A 111 0.60 12.10 -4.62
CA ASN A 111 1.53 13.18 -4.28
C ASN A 111 1.81 13.28 -2.77
N THR A 112 0.85 12.92 -1.93
CA THR A 112 1.01 12.90 -0.46
C THR A 112 1.92 11.76 -0.04
N LEU A 113 1.69 10.55 -0.54
CA LEU A 113 2.45 9.35 -0.17
C LEU A 113 3.91 9.42 -0.64
N LYS A 114 4.16 10.12 -1.75
CA LYS A 114 5.50 10.37 -2.31
C LYS A 114 6.39 11.27 -1.44
N LYS A 115 5.82 12.13 -0.59
CA LYS A 115 6.56 13.04 0.31
C LYS A 115 7.01 12.34 1.59
#